data_AF-A0A7C1G3Z7-F1
#
_entry.id   AF-A0A7C1G3Z7-F1
#
_cell.length_a   1.000
_cell.length_b   1.000
_cell.length_c   1.000
_cell.angle_alpha   90.00
_cell.angle_beta   90.00
_cell.angle_gamma   90.00
#
_symmetry.space_group_name_H-M   'P 1'
#
loop_
_entity.id
_entity.type
_entity.pdbx_description
1 polymer ?
#
loop_
_entity_poly.entity_id
_entity_poly.type
_entity_poly.pdbx_seq_one_letter_code
_entity_poly.pdbx_strand_id
1 'polypeptide(L)'
;MNTTKQYRDQQEAKQLQSRITSFVKTFKVGTLLHGNGIKKLRGVSPLTLFSVIFSLPFEGINFSQGIVNNPDLDFKKDAAYDFGIESGSDHGN
;
A
#
# COMPACT_ATOMS: atom_id res chain seq x y z
N MET A 1 -0.08 -33.02 -1.55
CA MET A 1 -0.28 -31.58 -1.89
C MET A 1 -1.77 -31.29 -1.83
N ASN A 2 -2.22 -30.34 -1.00
CA ASN A 2 -3.65 -30.06 -0.78
C ASN A 2 -4.08 -28.86 -1.65
N THR A 3 -4.45 -29.15 -2.89
CA THR A 3 -4.86 -28.18 -3.92
C THR A 3 -6.06 -27.34 -3.47
N THR A 4 -6.93 -27.90 -2.63
CA THR A 4 -8.12 -27.23 -2.07
C THR A 4 -7.76 -26.10 -1.11
N LYS A 5 -6.73 -26.30 -0.26
CA LYS A 5 -6.24 -25.27 0.65
C LYS A 5 -5.64 -24.09 -0.11
N GLN A 6 -4.76 -24.37 -1.08
CA GLN A 6 -4.12 -23.31 -1.88
C GLN A 6 -5.14 -22.46 -2.64
N TYR A 7 -6.18 -23.09 -3.18
CA TYR A 7 -7.26 -22.37 -3.88
C TYR A 7 -8.03 -21.42 -2.94
N ARG A 8 -8.32 -21.87 -1.71
CA ARG A 8 -8.99 -21.05 -0.70
C ARG A 8 -8.12 -19.85 -0.30
N ASP A 9 -6.85 -20.09 0.02
CA ASP A 9 -5.91 -19.04 0.40
C ASP A 9 -5.79 -17.97 -0.72
N GLN A 10 -5.76 -18.41 -2.00
CA GLN A 10 -5.75 -17.49 -3.13
C GLN A 10 -7.06 -16.68 -3.27
N GLN A 11 -8.22 -17.28 -2.99
CA GLN A 11 -9.49 -16.56 -3.01
C GLN A 11 -9.56 -15.53 -1.87
N GLU A 12 -9.10 -15.88 -0.68
CA GLU A 12 -9.06 -14.97 0.47
C GLU A 12 -8.15 -13.76 0.17
N ALA A 13 -6.97 -13.99 -0.41
CA ALA A 13 -6.10 -12.92 -0.87
C ALA A 13 -6.77 -12.00 -1.89
N LYS A 14 -7.48 -12.56 -2.89
CA LYS A 14 -8.24 -11.76 -3.87
C LYS A 14 -9.35 -10.94 -3.22
N GLN A 15 -10.07 -11.52 -2.26
CA GLN A 15 -11.13 -10.80 -1.54
C GLN A 15 -10.56 -9.67 -0.70
N LEU A 16 -9.44 -9.89 -0.02
CA LEU A 16 -8.75 -8.86 0.73
C LEU A 16 -8.35 -7.68 -0.17
N GLN A 17 -7.69 -7.96 -1.30
CA GLN A 17 -7.30 -6.93 -2.25
C GLN A 17 -8.50 -6.15 -2.83
N SER A 18 -9.61 -6.84 -3.10
CA SER A 18 -10.86 -6.20 -3.53
C SER A 18 -11.43 -5.25 -2.47
N ARG A 19 -11.40 -5.65 -1.19
CA ARG A 19 -11.86 -4.83 -0.06
C ARG A 19 -10.99 -3.60 0.13
N ILE A 20 -9.66 -3.74 0.08
CA ILE A 20 -8.72 -2.62 0.16
C ILE A 20 -8.96 -1.65 -1.00
N THR A 21 -9.07 -2.17 -2.23
CA THR A 21 -9.35 -1.35 -3.42
C THR A 21 -10.67 -0.58 -3.26
N SER A 22 -11.71 -1.24 -2.76
CA SER A 22 -13.01 -0.62 -2.53
C SER A 22 -12.93 0.46 -1.46
N PHE A 23 -12.22 0.22 -0.35
CA PHE A 23 -11.98 1.21 0.69
C PHE A 23 -11.29 2.46 0.13
N VAL A 24 -10.16 2.28 -0.57
CA VAL A 24 -9.38 3.37 -1.14
C VAL A 24 -10.22 4.25 -2.08
N LYS A 25 -11.10 3.62 -2.88
CA LYS A 25 -12.02 4.33 -3.78
C LYS A 25 -13.14 5.04 -3.02
N THR A 26 -13.81 4.36 -2.11
CA THR A 26 -14.95 4.89 -1.35
C THR A 26 -14.57 6.13 -0.54
N PHE A 27 -13.41 6.08 0.13
CA PHE A 27 -12.92 7.21 0.93
C PHE A 27 -12.14 8.24 0.10
N LYS A 28 -12.06 8.08 -1.22
CA LYS A 28 -11.34 8.98 -2.14
C LYS A 28 -9.92 9.28 -1.64
N VAL A 29 -9.21 8.27 -1.16
CA VAL A 29 -7.91 8.45 -0.50
C VAL A 29 -6.92 9.19 -1.40
N GLY A 30 -6.91 8.89 -2.71
CA GLY A 30 -6.07 9.62 -3.67
C GLY A 30 -6.35 11.13 -3.71
N THR A 31 -7.61 11.53 -3.59
CA THR A 31 -8.01 12.94 -3.51
C THR A 31 -7.56 13.57 -2.19
N LEU A 32 -7.67 12.84 -1.08
CA LEU A 32 -7.18 13.30 0.23
C LEU A 32 -5.66 13.51 0.22
N LEU A 33 -4.91 12.55 -0.31
CA LEU A 33 -3.45 12.65 -0.43
C LEU A 33 -3.07 13.88 -1.28
N HIS A 34 -3.70 14.04 -2.44
CA HIS A 34 -3.44 15.18 -3.32
C HIS A 34 -3.81 16.53 -2.66
N GLY A 35 -4.97 16.60 -2.00
CA GLY A 35 -5.47 17.81 -1.33
C GLY A 35 -4.60 18.25 -0.15
N ASN A 36 -3.90 17.31 0.50
CA ASN A 36 -2.93 17.60 1.57
C ASN A 36 -1.49 17.79 1.04
N GLY A 37 -1.32 17.99 -0.28
CA GLY A 37 -0.02 18.29 -0.86
C GLY A 37 0.93 17.09 -1.00
N ILE A 38 0.47 15.87 -0.73
CA ILE A 38 1.29 14.66 -0.88
C ILE A 38 1.42 14.35 -2.38
N LYS A 39 2.64 14.46 -2.89
CA LYS A 39 2.97 14.35 -4.31
C LYS A 39 3.70 13.05 -4.60
N LYS A 40 3.87 12.76 -5.90
CA LYS A 40 4.61 11.57 -6.34
C LYS A 40 6.00 11.55 -5.74
N LEU A 41 6.34 10.43 -5.13
CA LEU A 41 7.64 10.19 -4.53
C LEU A 41 8.43 9.25 -5.42
N ARG A 42 9.56 9.73 -5.93
CA ARG A 42 10.47 8.95 -6.78
C ARG A 42 9.77 8.30 -7.99
N GLY A 43 8.80 9.00 -8.57
CA GLY A 43 8.00 8.53 -9.71
C GLY A 43 6.79 7.66 -9.35
N VAL A 44 6.62 7.28 -8.09
CA VAL A 44 5.56 6.39 -7.61
C VAL A 44 4.36 7.21 -7.17
N SER A 45 3.15 6.73 -7.44
CA SER A 45 1.94 7.42 -7.02
C SER A 45 1.76 7.31 -5.48
N PRO A 46 1.36 8.40 -4.79
CA PRO A 46 1.05 8.36 -3.36
C PRO A 46 0.00 7.32 -3.01
N LEU A 47 -0.99 7.14 -3.89
CA LEU A 47 -2.05 6.17 -3.72
C LEU A 47 -1.53 4.73 -3.76
N THR A 48 -0.55 4.45 -4.62
CA THR A 48 0.11 3.14 -4.70
C THR A 48 0.88 2.85 -3.42
N LEU A 49 1.69 3.81 -2.96
CA LEU A 49 2.47 3.68 -1.72
C LEU A 49 1.56 3.46 -0.52
N PHE A 50 0.52 4.29 -0.40
CA PHE A 50 -0.51 4.12 0.63
C PHE A 50 -1.13 2.73 0.59
N SER A 51 -1.59 2.28 -0.58
CA SER A 51 -2.32 1.02 -0.70
C SER A 51 -1.46 -0.20 -0.31
N VAL A 52 -0.18 -0.20 -0.71
CA VAL A 52 0.77 -1.27 -0.33
C VAL A 52 1.07 -1.23 1.17
N ILE A 53 1.41 -0.07 1.72
CA ILE A 53 1.70 0.06 3.16
C ILE A 53 0.47 -0.32 4.00
N PHE A 54 -0.71 0.11 3.56
CA PHE A 54 -1.97 -0.19 4.22
C PHE A 54 -2.34 -1.67 4.15
N SER A 55 -1.93 -2.42 3.12
CA SER A 55 -2.25 -3.85 2.99
C SER A 55 -1.41 -4.74 3.91
N LEU A 56 -0.16 -4.35 4.22
CA LEU A 56 0.79 -5.11 5.04
C LEU A 56 0.19 -5.72 6.33
N PRO A 57 -0.46 -4.95 7.23
CA PRO A 57 -1.00 -5.51 8.47
C PRO A 57 -2.11 -6.54 8.23
N PHE A 58 -2.86 -6.43 7.13
CA PHE A 58 -3.91 -7.39 6.78
C PHE A 58 -3.36 -8.66 6.12
N GLU A 59 -2.20 -8.56 5.49
CA GLU A 59 -1.46 -9.69 4.92
C GLU A 59 -0.58 -10.41 5.96
N GLY A 60 -0.47 -9.85 7.18
CA GLY A 60 0.33 -10.43 8.27
C GLY A 60 1.84 -10.33 8.03
N ILE A 61 2.27 -9.45 7.11
CA ILE A 61 3.67 -9.23 6.78
C ILE A 61 4.13 -7.87 7.30
N ASN A 62 5.38 -7.80 7.76
CA ASN A 62 5.94 -6.53 8.21
C ASN A 62 6.55 -5.72 7.04
N PHE A 63 6.85 -4.45 7.29
CA PHE A 63 7.42 -3.52 6.30
C PHE A 63 8.72 -4.05 5.65
N SER A 64 9.56 -4.75 6.42
CA SER A 64 10.81 -5.33 5.88
C SER A 64 10.50 -6.44 4.87
N GLN A 65 9.57 -7.33 5.20
CA GLN A 65 9.15 -8.42 4.32
C GLN A 65 8.41 -7.91 3.08
N GLY A 66 7.40 -7.05 3.28
CA GLY A 66 6.50 -6.63 2.21
C GLY A 66 7.04 -5.54 1.30
N ILE A 67 8.04 -4.75 1.76
CA ILE A 67 8.58 -3.62 1.01
C ILE A 67 10.10 -3.68 0.81
N VAL A 68 10.89 -3.87 1.88
CA VAL A 68 12.36 -3.80 1.77
C VAL A 68 12.94 -4.98 0.99
N ASN A 69 12.42 -6.18 1.24
CA ASN A 69 12.91 -7.43 0.68
C ASN A 69 12.03 -7.97 -0.44
N ASN A 70 11.03 -7.19 -0.89
CA ASN A 70 10.09 -7.63 -1.91
C ASN A 70 10.57 -7.18 -3.32
N PRO A 71 11.12 -8.08 -4.15
CA PRO A 71 11.57 -7.73 -5.49
C PRO A 71 10.43 -7.47 -6.46
N ASP A 72 9.20 -7.87 -6.13
CA ASP A 72 8.02 -7.77 -7.00
C ASP A 72 7.36 -6.38 -6.93
N LEU A 73 7.87 -5.47 -6.10
CA LEU A 73 7.37 -4.10 -6.06
C LEU A 73 7.98 -3.26 -7.17
N ASP A 74 7.11 -2.54 -7.88
CA ASP A 74 7.50 -1.55 -8.89
C ASP A 74 8.18 -0.29 -8.30
N PHE A 75 8.46 -0.28 -7.00
CA PHE A 75 9.11 0.84 -6.33
C PHE A 75 10.15 0.41 -5.29
N LYS A 76 11.15 1.27 -5.09
CA LYS A 76 12.21 1.09 -4.11
C LYS A 76 11.72 1.43 -2.70
N LYS A 77 12.26 0.75 -1.68
CA LYS A 77 12.00 1.00 -0.26
C LYS A 77 12.06 2.48 0.14
N ASP A 78 12.96 3.24 -0.48
CA ASP A 78 13.14 4.66 -0.20
C ASP A 78 11.85 5.46 -0.48
N ALA A 79 11.08 5.10 -1.51
CA ALA A 79 9.81 5.75 -1.80
C ALA A 79 8.78 5.52 -0.68
N ALA A 80 8.79 4.35 -0.04
CA ALA A 80 7.91 4.06 1.09
C ALA A 80 8.36 4.75 2.39
N TYR A 81 9.67 4.87 2.62
CA TYR A 81 10.20 5.65 3.75
C TYR A 81 9.90 7.14 3.59
N ASP A 82 10.18 7.70 2.40
CA ASP A 82 9.89 9.11 2.09
C ASP A 82 8.39 9.40 2.26
N PHE A 83 7.51 8.46 1.88
CA PHE A 83 6.06 8.60 2.04
C PHE A 83 5.62 8.64 3.51
N GLY A 84 6.19 7.80 4.37
CA GLY A 84 5.91 7.82 5.80
C GLY A 84 6.36 9.10 6.48
N ILE A 85 7.45 9.70 6.00
CA ILE A 85 7.97 10.97 6.53
C ILE A 85 7.16 12.17 6.01
N GLU A 86 6.88 12.24 4.71
CA GLU A 86 6.12 13.35 4.10
C GLU A 86 4.66 13.39 4.57
N SER A 87 4.03 12.24 4.79
CA SER A 87 2.65 12.19 5.32
C SER A 87 2.53 12.59 6.79
N GLY A 88 3.62 12.53 7.56
CA GLY A 88 3.69 12.99 8.96
C GLY A 88 4.22 14.42 9.10
N SER A 89 4.70 15.02 8.02
CA SER A 89 5.20 16.39 7.99
C SER A 89 4.02 17.32 7.75
N ASP A 90 3.36 17.74 8.83
CA ASP A 90 2.37 18.82 8.80
C ASP A 90 3.06 20.09 8.27
N HIS A 91 2.96 20.33 6.96
CA HIS A 91 3.29 21.61 6.36
C HIS A 91 2.12 22.56 6.59
N GLY A 92 1.85 22.86 7.86
CA GLY A 92 1.05 24.00 8.26
C GLY A 92 1.74 25.28 7.81
N ASN A 93 1.13 25.95 6.85
CA ASN A 93 1.37 27.36 6.56
C ASN A 93 0.11 28.15 6.89
#